data_AF-A0ABD5MJG2-F1
#
_entry.id   AF-A0ABD5MJG2-F1
#
_cell.length_a   1.000
_cell.length_b   1.000
_cell.length_c   1.000
_cell.angle_alpha   90.00
_cell.angle_beta   90.00
_cell.angle_gamma   90.00
#
_symmetry.space_group_name_H-M   'P 1'
#
loop_
_entity.id
_entity.type
_entity.pdbx_description
1 polymer ?
#
loop_
_entity_poly.entity_id
_entity_poly.type
_entity_poly.pdbx_seq_one_letter_code
_entity_poly.pdbx_strand_id
1 'polypeptide(L)'
;MATTSTADSYDDTVTEIEETLGMVPGFFGDMHRDDLVNEWPTFKRMALGETTIPAKYKELINLAVAANLKCPYCVHFHREAAKLHGATDEELTELSFLAGYTPRYSSMLHAQEYDLETFESEVEQIGAHLQSHLAADD
;
A
#
# COMPACT_ATOMS: atom_id res chain seq x y z
N MET A 1 22.98 5.90 11.50
CA MET A 1 23.83 4.82 10.95
C MET A 1 22.90 3.76 10.41
N ALA A 2 22.62 3.77 9.12
CA ALA A 2 21.85 2.73 8.46
C ALA A 2 22.80 1.56 8.21
N THR A 3 22.49 0.38 8.74
CA THR A 3 23.22 -0.86 8.50
C THR A 3 22.97 -1.29 7.06
N THR A 4 23.97 -1.11 6.20
CA THR A 4 24.01 -1.62 4.83
C THR A 4 23.91 -3.15 4.90
N SER A 5 22.84 -3.71 4.34
CA SER A 5 22.67 -5.16 4.22
C SER A 5 23.72 -5.72 3.25
N THR A 6 24.32 -6.83 3.65
CA THR A 6 25.57 -7.44 3.15
C THR A 6 25.37 -8.54 2.11
N ALA A 7 24.21 -8.63 1.44
CA ALA A 7 24.00 -9.67 0.45
C ALA A 7 24.62 -9.26 -0.90
N ASP A 8 25.94 -9.39 -1.03
CA ASP A 8 26.66 -9.14 -2.29
C ASP A 8 26.52 -10.32 -3.28
N SER A 9 26.00 -11.47 -2.82
CA SER A 9 25.82 -12.69 -3.62
C SER A 9 24.41 -13.28 -3.52
N TYR A 10 24.06 -14.11 -4.51
CA TYR A 10 22.78 -14.84 -4.52
C TYR A 10 22.65 -15.80 -3.34
N ASP A 11 23.71 -16.53 -2.98
CA ASP A 11 23.64 -17.52 -1.91
C ASP A 11 23.42 -16.84 -0.54
N ASP A 12 24.03 -15.67 -0.32
CA ASP A 12 23.77 -14.82 0.86
C ASP A 12 22.33 -14.29 0.86
N THR A 13 21.84 -13.84 -0.30
CA THR A 13 20.45 -13.37 -0.46
C THR A 13 19.45 -14.45 -0.11
N VAL A 14 19.64 -15.67 -0.62
CA VAL A 14 18.78 -16.83 -0.33
C VAL A 14 18.81 -17.16 1.16
N THR A 15 19.99 -17.21 1.77
CA THR A 15 20.13 -17.47 3.20
C THR A 15 19.38 -16.42 4.04
N GLU A 16 19.53 -15.14 3.71
CA GLU A 16 18.84 -14.07 4.43
C GLU A 16 17.31 -14.13 4.25
N ILE A 17 16.82 -14.51 3.05
CA ILE A 17 15.40 -14.75 2.81
C ILE A 17 14.88 -15.88 3.71
N GLU A 18 15.59 -17.00 3.80
CA GLU A 18 15.21 -18.13 4.64
C GLU A 18 15.20 -17.75 6.13
N GLU A 19 16.19 -17.00 6.59
CA GLU A 19 16.25 -16.51 7.98
C GLU A 19 15.11 -15.52 8.29
N THR A 20 14.78 -14.66 7.34
CA THR A 20 13.78 -13.58 7.53
C THR A 20 12.34 -14.10 7.40
N LEU A 21 12.07 -14.95 6.42
CA LEU A 21 10.72 -15.43 6.08
C LEU A 21 10.45 -16.87 6.54
N GLY A 22 11.47 -17.58 7.03
CA GLY A 22 11.40 -18.99 7.42
C GLY A 22 11.46 -19.98 6.26
N MET A 23 11.45 -19.48 5.02
CA MET A 23 11.56 -20.24 3.77
C MET A 23 11.87 -19.28 2.62
N VAL A 24 12.37 -19.79 1.49
CA VAL A 24 12.33 -19.07 0.22
C VAL A 24 10.94 -19.26 -0.41
N PRO A 25 10.10 -18.22 -0.51
CA PRO A 25 8.83 -18.32 -1.22
C PRO A 25 9.05 -18.64 -2.70
N GLY A 26 8.17 -19.43 -3.31
CA GLY A 26 8.30 -19.82 -4.72
C GLY A 26 8.40 -18.64 -5.68
N PHE A 27 7.67 -17.54 -5.43
CA PHE A 27 7.75 -16.33 -6.26
C PHE A 27 9.11 -15.61 -6.20
N PHE A 28 9.91 -15.83 -5.15
CA PHE A 28 11.32 -15.40 -5.10
C PHE A 28 12.24 -16.46 -5.69
N GLY A 29 11.96 -17.74 -5.46
CA GLY A 29 12.71 -18.86 -6.04
C GLY A 29 12.69 -18.90 -7.57
N ASP A 30 11.60 -18.43 -8.18
CA ASP A 30 11.42 -18.38 -9.63
C ASP A 30 12.10 -17.17 -10.30
N MET A 31 12.63 -16.22 -9.53
CA MET A 31 13.34 -15.05 -10.07
C MET A 31 14.72 -15.43 -10.62
N HIS A 32 15.19 -14.69 -11.62
CA HIS A 32 16.60 -14.78 -12.02
C HIS A 32 17.51 -14.42 -10.84
N ARG A 33 18.68 -15.05 -10.75
CA ARG A 33 19.60 -14.90 -9.61
C ARG A 33 19.92 -13.43 -9.33
N ASP A 34 20.28 -12.69 -10.37
CA ASP A 34 20.62 -11.27 -10.26
C ASP A 34 19.40 -10.41 -9.88
N ASP A 35 18.20 -10.76 -10.37
CA ASP A 35 16.99 -10.03 -10.04
C ASP A 35 16.61 -10.22 -8.57
N LEU A 36 16.78 -11.43 -8.03
CA LEU A 36 16.51 -11.70 -6.62
C LEU A 36 17.45 -10.92 -5.70
N VAL A 37 18.75 -10.88 -6.03
CA VAL A 37 19.76 -10.08 -5.31
C VAL A 37 19.38 -8.60 -5.29
N ASN A 38 18.87 -8.08 -6.41
CA ASN A 38 18.47 -6.68 -6.53
C ASN A 38 17.12 -6.37 -5.86
N GLU A 39 16.17 -7.31 -5.87
CA GLU A 39 14.82 -7.10 -5.32
C GLU A 39 14.79 -7.21 -3.80
N TRP A 40 15.54 -8.16 -3.22
CA TRP A 40 15.46 -8.45 -1.80
C TRP A 40 15.70 -7.23 -0.87
N PRO A 41 16.68 -6.35 -1.13
CA PRO A 41 16.84 -5.11 -0.36
C PRO A 41 15.60 -4.21 -0.42
N THR A 42 14.94 -4.12 -1.57
CA THR A 42 13.72 -3.33 -1.76
C THR A 42 12.56 -3.95 -0.99
N PHE A 43 12.36 -5.26 -1.10
CA PHE A 43 11.34 -5.97 -0.36
C PHE A 43 11.51 -5.79 1.15
N LYS A 44 12.72 -5.99 1.69
CA LYS A 44 12.98 -5.77 3.13
C LYS A 44 12.63 -4.35 3.54
N ARG A 45 13.07 -3.34 2.80
CA ARG A 45 12.81 -1.94 3.15
C ARG A 45 11.31 -1.60 3.08
N MET A 46 10.62 -2.06 2.05
CA MET A 46 9.25 -1.64 1.76
C MET A 46 8.19 -2.50 2.45
N ALA A 47 8.35 -3.82 2.47
CA ALA A 47 7.40 -4.74 3.09
C ALA A 47 7.66 -4.86 4.59
N LEU A 48 8.89 -5.18 4.99
CA LEU A 48 9.23 -5.57 6.36
C LEU A 48 9.75 -4.42 7.24
N GLY A 49 10.35 -3.40 6.62
CA GLY A 49 11.01 -2.31 7.29
C GLY A 49 10.06 -1.23 7.80
N GLU A 50 10.57 -0.42 8.72
CA GLU A 50 9.91 0.79 9.17
C GLU A 50 9.86 1.83 8.04
N THR A 51 8.68 2.40 7.82
CA THR A 51 8.44 3.47 6.85
C THR A 51 7.76 4.64 7.52
N THR A 52 7.75 5.81 6.87
CA THR A 52 7.05 7.00 7.38
C THR A 52 5.55 6.74 7.60
N ILE A 53 4.92 5.97 6.72
CA ILE A 53 3.56 5.47 6.92
C ILE A 53 3.66 4.26 7.86
N PRO A 54 2.95 4.24 9.01
CA PRO A 54 2.96 3.09 9.90
C PRO A 54 2.45 1.83 9.21
N ALA A 55 2.99 0.66 9.58
CA ALA A 55 2.78 -0.59 8.86
C ALA A 55 1.31 -0.96 8.68
N LYS A 56 0.46 -0.80 9.71
CA LYS A 56 -0.99 -1.03 9.60
C LYS A 56 -1.62 -0.23 8.44
N TYR A 57 -1.36 1.07 8.40
CA TYR A 57 -1.93 1.96 7.38
C TYR A 57 -1.35 1.70 5.99
N LYS A 58 -0.05 1.37 5.92
CA LYS A 58 0.61 0.96 4.67
C LYS A 58 -0.10 -0.26 4.04
N GLU A 59 -0.38 -1.27 4.85
CA GLU A 59 -1.04 -2.48 4.37
C GLU A 59 -2.53 -2.27 4.07
N LEU A 60 -3.24 -1.42 4.82
CA LEU A 60 -4.61 -1.00 4.48
C LEU A 60 -4.66 -0.24 3.13
N ILE A 61 -3.73 0.67 2.87
CA ILE A 61 -3.62 1.36 1.57
C ILE A 61 -3.39 0.33 0.45
N ASN A 62 -2.42 -0.56 0.62
CA ASN A 62 -2.12 -1.58 -0.38
C ASN A 62 -3.28 -2.56 -0.59
N LEU A 63 -4.05 -2.89 0.46
CA LEU A 63 -5.24 -3.74 0.32
C LEU A 63 -6.34 -3.04 -0.50
N ALA A 64 -6.55 -1.73 -0.32
CA ALA A 64 -7.50 -0.97 -1.13
C ALA A 64 -7.07 -0.89 -2.61
N VAL A 65 -5.76 -0.72 -2.87
CA VAL A 65 -5.17 -0.79 -4.22
C VAL A 65 -5.37 -2.20 -4.81
N ALA A 66 -5.04 -3.24 -4.05
CA ALA A 66 -5.17 -4.64 -4.47
C ALA A 66 -6.62 -5.01 -4.85
N ALA A 67 -7.60 -4.52 -4.08
CA ALA A 67 -9.03 -4.72 -4.36
C ALA A 67 -9.43 -4.11 -5.71
N ASN A 68 -8.92 -2.91 -6.02
CA ASN A 68 -9.20 -2.22 -7.28
C ASN A 68 -8.44 -2.80 -8.48
N LEU A 69 -7.22 -3.28 -8.27
CA LEU A 69 -6.47 -4.08 -9.26
C LEU A 69 -7.11 -5.45 -9.51
N LYS A 70 -8.01 -5.90 -8.62
CA LYS A 70 -8.63 -7.23 -8.65
C LYS A 70 -7.58 -8.35 -8.60
N CYS A 71 -6.49 -8.12 -7.86
CA CYS A 71 -5.38 -9.06 -7.72
C CYS A 71 -5.61 -9.98 -6.50
N PRO A 72 -5.94 -11.28 -6.67
CA PRO A 72 -6.23 -12.16 -5.54
C PRO A 72 -5.00 -12.39 -4.64
N TYR A 73 -3.80 -12.46 -5.22
CA TYR A 73 -2.55 -12.61 -4.47
C TYR A 73 -2.31 -11.41 -3.55
N CYS A 74 -2.45 -10.21 -4.11
CA CYS A 74 -2.23 -8.95 -3.42
C CYS A 74 -3.28 -8.74 -2.32
N VAL A 75 -4.56 -9.05 -2.60
CA VAL A 75 -5.63 -8.96 -1.60
C VAL A 75 -5.36 -9.87 -0.41
N HIS A 76 -4.96 -11.12 -0.66
CA HIS A 76 -4.67 -12.04 0.42
C HIS A 76 -3.45 -11.59 1.24
N PHE A 77 -2.34 -11.25 0.56
CA PHE A 77 -1.12 -10.81 1.21
C PHE A 77 -1.34 -9.57 2.08
N HIS A 78 -1.87 -8.48 1.52
CA HIS A 78 -2.04 -7.23 2.25
C HIS A 78 -3.12 -7.31 3.33
N ARG A 79 -4.14 -8.17 3.18
CA ARG A 79 -5.12 -8.41 4.24
C ARG A 79 -4.49 -9.06 5.46
N GLU A 80 -3.69 -10.10 5.27
CA GLU A 80 -3.04 -10.80 6.38
C GLU A 80 -1.89 -9.98 6.98
N ALA A 81 -1.14 -9.23 6.16
CA ALA A 81 -0.13 -8.28 6.63
C ALA A 81 -0.77 -7.14 7.46
N ALA A 82 -1.90 -6.58 7.03
CA ALA A 82 -2.62 -5.56 7.80
C ALA A 82 -3.04 -6.08 9.18
N LYS A 83 -3.58 -7.30 9.25
CA LYS A 83 -3.95 -7.96 10.52
C LYS A 83 -2.74 -8.21 11.41
N LEU A 84 -1.62 -8.65 10.83
CA LEU A 84 -0.35 -8.82 11.56
C LEU A 84 0.09 -7.51 12.24
N HIS A 85 -0.18 -6.38 11.60
CA HIS A 85 0.08 -5.04 12.14
C HIS A 85 -1.09 -4.45 12.96
N GLY A 86 -2.07 -5.27 13.36
CA GLY A 86 -3.13 -4.89 14.28
C GLY A 86 -4.35 -4.23 13.63
N ALA A 87 -4.56 -4.40 12.32
CA ALA A 87 -5.83 -4.00 11.70
C ALA A 87 -7.01 -4.78 12.28
N THR A 88 -8.06 -4.07 12.68
CA THR A 88 -9.28 -4.69 13.22
C THR A 88 -10.24 -5.11 12.10
N ASP A 89 -11.18 -6.00 12.41
CA ASP A 89 -12.25 -6.35 11.47
C ASP A 89 -13.14 -5.15 11.11
N GLU A 90 -13.28 -4.19 12.03
CA GLU A 90 -13.99 -2.92 11.80
C GLU A 90 -13.25 -2.08 10.76
N GLU A 91 -11.93 -1.90 10.91
CA GLU A 91 -11.09 -1.18 9.93
C GLU A 91 -11.11 -1.87 8.56
N LEU A 92 -11.06 -3.20 8.51
CA LEU A 92 -11.14 -3.96 7.27
C LEU A 92 -12.52 -3.84 6.60
N THR A 93 -13.59 -3.73 7.39
CA THR A 93 -14.94 -3.51 6.89
C THR A 93 -15.09 -2.12 6.32
N GLU A 94 -14.63 -1.09 7.03
CA GLU A 94 -14.62 0.29 6.54
C GLU A 94 -13.78 0.42 5.27
N LEU A 95 -12.59 -0.18 5.23
CA LEU A 95 -11.76 -0.25 4.03
C LEU A 95 -12.51 -0.84 2.85
N SER A 96 -13.26 -1.93 3.05
CA SER A 96 -13.99 -2.58 1.94
C SER A 96 -15.03 -1.65 1.32
N PHE A 97 -15.67 -0.80 2.14
CA PHE A 97 -16.57 0.23 1.66
C PHE A 97 -15.80 1.33 0.90
N LEU A 98 -14.73 1.86 1.49
CA LEU A 98 -13.90 2.91 0.88
C LEU A 98 -13.32 2.48 -0.47
N ALA A 99 -12.84 1.23 -0.56
CA ALA A 99 -12.29 0.65 -1.77
C ALA A 99 -13.28 0.62 -2.95
N GLY A 100 -14.59 0.52 -2.67
CA GLY A 100 -15.66 0.63 -3.68
C GLY A 100 -16.21 2.06 -3.83
N TYR A 101 -16.14 2.87 -2.79
CA TYR A 101 -16.65 4.23 -2.77
C TYR A 101 -15.82 5.18 -3.64
N THR A 102 -14.49 5.13 -3.58
CA THR A 102 -13.63 6.01 -4.39
C THR A 102 -13.81 5.78 -5.91
N PRO A 103 -13.76 4.54 -6.43
CA PRO A 103 -13.97 4.29 -7.87
C PRO A 103 -15.38 4.63 -8.37
N ARG A 104 -16.39 4.62 -7.49
CA ARG A 104 -17.75 5.05 -7.84
C ARG A 104 -17.77 6.48 -8.36
N TYR A 105 -17.06 7.40 -7.68
CA TYR A 105 -16.99 8.80 -8.11
C TYR A 105 -16.20 8.97 -9.40
N SER A 106 -15.11 8.20 -9.57
CA SER A 106 -14.39 8.15 -10.85
C SER A 106 -15.36 7.77 -11.98
N SER A 107 -16.13 6.69 -11.83
CA SER A 107 -17.09 6.25 -12.85
C SER A 107 -18.15 7.31 -13.15
N MET A 108 -18.65 7.99 -12.11
CA MET A 108 -19.67 9.03 -12.23
C MET A 108 -19.15 10.27 -12.98
N LEU A 109 -17.99 10.80 -12.58
CA LEU A 109 -17.41 12.01 -13.19
C LEU A 109 -17.02 11.77 -14.64
N HIS A 110 -16.45 10.59 -14.97
CA HIS A 110 -16.15 10.22 -16.34
C HIS A 110 -17.41 10.11 -17.20
N ALA A 111 -18.49 9.50 -16.67
CA ALA A 111 -19.76 9.39 -17.40
C ALA A 111 -20.47 10.74 -17.61
N GLN A 112 -20.22 11.71 -16.73
CA GLN A 112 -20.70 13.09 -16.86
C GLN A 112 -19.88 13.92 -17.84
N GLU A 113 -18.72 13.41 -18.30
CA GLU A 113 -17.70 14.21 -18.98
C GLU A 113 -17.38 15.49 -18.19
N TYR A 114 -17.29 15.37 -16.86
CA TYR A 114 -17.08 16.53 -15.99
C TYR A 114 -15.72 17.16 -16.26
N ASP A 115 -15.69 18.48 -16.40
CA ASP A 115 -14.48 19.23 -16.71
C ASP A 115 -13.51 19.22 -15.52
N LEU A 116 -12.25 18.84 -15.76
CA LEU A 116 -11.26 18.64 -14.70
C LEU A 116 -10.82 19.98 -14.08
N GLU A 117 -10.64 21.03 -14.88
CA GLU A 117 -10.25 22.36 -14.37
C GLU A 117 -11.35 22.93 -13.48
N THR A 118 -12.61 22.77 -13.90
CA THR A 118 -13.79 23.12 -13.09
C THR A 118 -13.81 22.33 -11.78
N PHE A 119 -13.64 21.02 -11.83
CA PHE A 119 -13.62 20.17 -10.63
C PHE A 119 -12.52 20.59 -9.64
N GLU A 120 -11.30 20.83 -10.11
CA GLU A 120 -10.18 21.27 -9.27
C GLU A 120 -10.49 22.61 -8.60
N SER A 121 -10.99 23.60 -9.34
CA SER A 121 -11.39 24.90 -8.80
C SER A 121 -12.50 24.79 -7.76
N GLU A 122 -13.50 23.93 -8.00
CA GLU A 122 -14.59 23.70 -7.06
C GLU A 122 -14.09 23.03 -5.77
N VAL A 123 -13.20 22.03 -5.86
CA VAL A 123 -12.62 21.36 -4.68
C VAL A 123 -11.79 22.33 -3.83
N GLU A 124 -11.02 23.22 -4.45
CA GLU A 124 -10.28 24.28 -3.74
C GLU A 124 -11.22 25.25 -3.02
N GLN A 125 -12.28 25.71 -3.69
CA GLN A 125 -13.27 26.61 -3.10
C GLN A 125 -14.02 25.95 -1.93
N ILE A 126 -14.41 24.68 -2.08
CA ILE A 126 -15.01 23.88 -1.02
C ILE A 126 -14.03 23.76 0.16
N GLY A 127 -12.76 23.46 -0.10
CA GLY A 127 -11.71 23.36 0.92
C GLY A 127 -11.55 24.66 1.71
N ALA A 128 -11.47 25.80 1.03
CA ALA A 128 -11.38 27.12 1.66
C ALA A 128 -12.61 27.42 2.53
N HIS A 129 -13.82 27.09 2.05
CA HIS A 129 -15.05 27.25 2.80
C HIS A 129 -15.06 26.41 4.08
N LEU A 130 -14.74 25.11 3.99
CA LEU A 130 -14.72 24.22 5.15
C LEU A 130 -13.67 24.63 6.19
N GLN A 131 -12.48 25.05 5.76
CA GLN A 131 -11.43 25.54 6.67
C GLN A 131 -11.89 26.77 7.46
N SER A 132 -12.62 27.69 6.83
CA SER A 132 -13.13 28.89 7.51
C SER A 132 -14.12 28.58 8.64
N HIS A 133 -14.83 27.45 8.55
CA HIS A 133 -15.75 26.99 9.59
C HIS A 133 -15.04 26.21 10.70
N LEU A 134 -14.05 25.38 10.37
CA LEU A 134 -13.25 24.68 11.39
C LEU A 134 -12.45 25.65 12.28
N ALA A 135 -11.94 26.74 11.72
CA ALA A 135 -11.22 27.77 12.48
C ALA A 135 -12.14 28.70 13.30
N ALA A 136 -13.46 28.62 13.12
CA ALA A 136 -14.44 29.43 13.85
C ALA A 136 -15.03 28.71 15.07
N ASP A 137 -14.81 27.40 15.17
CA ASP A 137 -15.27 26.53 16.27
C ASP A 137 -14.17 26.24 17.33
N ASP A 138 -12.98 26.82 17.15
CA ASP A 138 -11.87 26.90 18.14
C ASP A 138 -11.83 28.27 18.84
#